data_AF-A0A3L7RJ12-F1
#
_entry.id   AF-A0A3L7RJ12-F1
#
_cell.length_a   1.000
_cell.length_b   1.000
_cell.length_c   1.000
_cell.angle_alpha   90.00
_cell.angle_beta   90.00
_cell.angle_gamma   90.00
#
_symmetry.space_group_name_H-M   'P 1'
#
loop_
_entity.id
_entity.type
_entity.pdbx_description
1 polymer ?
#
loop_
_entity_poly.entity_id
_entity_poly.type
_entity_poly.pdbx_seq_one_letter_code
_entity_poly.pdbx_strand_id
1 'polypeptide(L)'
;MVWLGAALIALSLLAIRLRIYLPDPIGKNYLGGWTMFPPTIEYVLGMLGMTLAMLGLSHRWIDRNPGALRWKGWFDIARMFSRYSLTIYILHHIVHLWPLWIYGLSSGFEPTHFWMKALPISTSIFLALVFLGCTYGILSRLDPDRNYGVEAWMRWLCD
;
A
#
# COMPACT_ATOMS: atom_id res chain seq x y z
N MET A 1 18.56 -4.81 -7.08
CA MET A 1 17.29 -4.45 -6.39
C MET A 1 16.72 -5.60 -5.57
N VAL A 2 16.49 -6.80 -6.13
CA VAL A 2 15.92 -7.94 -5.37
C VAL A 2 16.71 -8.27 -4.09
N TRP A 3 18.03 -8.41 -4.18
CA TRP A 3 18.88 -8.74 -3.01
C TRP A 3 18.87 -7.66 -1.93
N LEU A 4 18.85 -6.38 -2.32
CA LEU A 4 18.71 -5.27 -1.38
C LEU A 4 17.35 -5.31 -0.68
N GLY A 5 16.28 -5.54 -1.45
CA GLY A 5 14.93 -5.72 -0.89
C GLY A 5 14.86 -6.90 0.09
N ALA A 6 15.42 -8.05 -0.28
CA ALA A 6 15.50 -9.22 0.59
C ALA A 6 16.31 -8.95 1.86
N ALA A 7 17.43 -8.21 1.77
CA ALA A 7 18.23 -7.83 2.93
C ALA A 7 17.44 -6.92 3.89
N LEU A 8 16.68 -5.94 3.38
CA LEU A 8 15.83 -5.08 4.21
C LEU A 8 14.69 -5.85 4.88
N ILE A 9 14.06 -6.81 4.18
CA ILE A 9 13.06 -7.71 4.76
C ILE A 9 13.69 -8.55 5.87
N ALA A 10 14.87 -9.13 5.62
CA ALA A 10 15.59 -9.92 6.60
C ALA A 10 15.97 -9.10 7.85
N LEU A 11 16.44 -7.86 7.66
CA LEU A 11 16.73 -6.93 8.76
C LEU A 11 15.48 -6.58 9.55
N SER A 12 14.35 -6.35 8.89
CA SER A 12 13.07 -6.11 9.56
C SER A 12 12.63 -7.30 10.41
N LEU A 13 12.66 -8.51 9.85
CA LEU A 13 12.33 -9.74 10.59
C LEU A 13 13.31 -9.99 11.75
N LEU A 14 14.60 -9.73 11.53
CA LEU A 14 15.62 -9.85 12.56
C LEU A 14 15.37 -8.85 13.69
N ALA A 15 15.03 -7.60 13.38
CA ALA A 15 14.72 -6.58 14.37
C ALA A 15 13.51 -6.98 15.24
N ILE A 16 12.45 -7.52 14.63
CA ILE A 16 11.28 -8.05 15.36
C ILE A 16 11.70 -9.19 16.30
N ARG A 17 12.57 -10.10 15.84
CA ARG A 17 13.04 -11.24 16.62
C ARG A 17 13.99 -10.84 17.75
N LEU A 18 14.88 -9.89 17.51
CA LEU A 18 15.88 -9.43 18.48
C LEU A 18 15.30 -8.51 19.55
N ARG A 19 14.13 -7.91 19.30
CA ARG A 19 13.44 -7.03 20.24
C ARG A 19 13.32 -7.61 21.65
N ILE A 20 13.01 -8.90 21.78
CA ILE A 20 12.82 -9.56 23.09
C ILE A 20 14.09 -9.62 23.95
N TYR A 21 15.26 -9.41 23.33
CA TYR A 21 16.57 -9.45 24.00
C TYR A 21 17.15 -8.05 24.22
N LEU A 22 16.49 -6.99 23.75
CA LEU A 22 17.00 -5.63 23.85
C LEU A 22 16.51 -4.94 25.13
N PRO A 23 17.33 -4.04 25.72
CA PRO A 23 16.90 -3.24 26.86
C PRO A 23 15.65 -2.40 26.52
N ASP A 24 14.75 -2.29 27.50
CA ASP A 24 13.49 -1.53 27.42
C ASP A 24 13.57 -0.15 26.74
N PRO A 25 14.59 0.69 26.99
CA PRO A 25 14.68 2.01 26.33
C PRO A 25 14.84 1.92 24.82
N ILE A 26 15.50 0.87 24.31
CA ILE A 26 15.70 0.66 22.86
C ILE A 26 14.48 -0.07 22.30
N GLY A 27 14.01 -1.10 23.00
CA GLY A 27 12.84 -1.91 22.60
C GLY A 27 11.49 -1.20 22.70
N LYS A 28 11.37 -0.07 23.40
CA LYS A 28 10.14 0.74 23.46
C LYS A 28 10.19 1.97 22.55
N ASN A 29 11.35 2.61 22.40
CA ASN A 29 11.45 3.86 21.65
C ASN A 29 11.79 3.68 20.16
N TYR A 30 12.51 2.61 19.79
CA TYR A 30 12.97 2.41 18.40
C TYR A 30 12.38 1.17 17.74
N LEU A 31 12.11 0.11 18.52
CA LEU A 31 11.66 -1.19 18.02
C LEU A 31 10.29 -1.56 18.58
N GLY A 32 9.24 -0.94 18.05
CA GLY A 32 7.87 -1.09 18.53
C GLY A 32 7.14 -2.34 18.02
N GLY A 33 7.75 -3.13 17.16
CA GLY A 33 7.11 -4.24 16.43
C GLY A 33 6.67 -3.83 15.02
N TRP A 34 5.58 -4.40 14.52
CA TRP A 34 5.07 -4.10 13.17
C TRP A 34 3.86 -3.16 13.24
N THR A 35 4.12 -1.87 13.43
CA THR A 35 3.06 -0.84 13.52
C THR A 35 3.33 0.33 12.57
N MET A 36 2.25 0.82 11.94
CA MET A 36 2.28 2.00 11.08
C MET A 36 2.06 3.31 11.86
N PHE A 37 1.39 3.27 13.01
CA PHE A 37 1.05 4.44 13.82
C PHE A 37 1.40 4.22 15.31
N PRO A 38 2.50 4.84 15.81
CA PRO A 38 3.57 5.48 15.04
C PRO A 38 4.33 4.46 14.17
N PRO A 39 4.95 4.90 13.06
CA PRO A 39 5.68 4.01 12.18
C PRO A 39 6.96 3.53 12.86
N THR A 40 7.11 2.22 12.93
CA THR A 40 8.26 1.53 13.52
C THR A 40 9.35 1.29 12.49
N ILE A 41 10.61 1.21 12.92
CA ILE A 41 11.75 0.97 12.01
C ILE A 41 11.56 -0.37 11.29
N GLU A 42 11.10 -1.39 12.01
CA GLU A 42 10.84 -2.72 11.46
C GLU A 42 9.77 -2.66 10.35
N TYR A 43 8.67 -1.95 10.60
CA TYR A 43 7.62 -1.74 9.60
C TYR A 43 8.17 -1.03 8.35
N VAL A 44 8.88 0.08 8.53
CA VAL A 44 9.42 0.87 7.41
C VAL A 44 10.42 0.05 6.59
N LEU A 45 11.38 -0.61 7.24
CA LEU A 45 12.37 -1.46 6.55
C LEU A 45 11.70 -2.61 5.80
N GLY A 46 10.70 -3.25 6.41
CA GLY A 46 9.96 -4.34 5.79
C GLY A 46 9.17 -3.87 4.57
N MET A 47 8.43 -2.77 4.67
CA MET A 47 7.65 -2.21 3.56
C MET A 47 8.54 -1.76 2.39
N LEU A 48 9.66 -1.07 2.67
CA LEU A 48 10.64 -0.69 1.65
C LEU A 48 11.29 -1.92 1.00
N GLY A 49 11.67 -2.90 1.82
CA GLY A 49 12.28 -4.15 1.36
C GLY A 49 11.35 -4.93 0.43
N MET A 50 10.08 -5.11 0.82
CA MET A 50 9.05 -5.73 -0.01
C MET A 50 8.86 -4.98 -1.32
N THR A 51 8.82 -3.65 -1.28
CA THR A 51 8.67 -2.82 -2.49
C THR A 51 9.83 -3.05 -3.47
N LEU A 52 11.08 -2.96 -3.00
CA LEU A 52 12.27 -3.18 -3.83
C LEU A 52 12.37 -4.60 -4.37
N ALA A 53 11.98 -5.60 -3.56
CA ALA A 53 11.95 -7.00 -3.98
C ALA A 53 10.91 -7.22 -5.07
N MET A 54 9.68 -6.72 -4.88
CA MET A 54 8.60 -6.83 -5.86
C MET A 54 8.95 -6.13 -7.16
N LEU A 55 9.45 -4.88 -7.12
CA LEU A 55 9.89 -4.18 -8.33
C LEU A 55 11.00 -4.94 -9.07
N GLY A 56 11.98 -5.47 -8.33
CA GLY A 56 13.06 -6.25 -8.92
C GLY A 56 12.60 -7.57 -9.54
N LEU A 57 11.62 -8.24 -8.91
CA LEU A 57 11.01 -9.47 -9.45
C LEU A 57 10.15 -9.16 -10.66
N SER A 58 9.33 -8.12 -10.62
CA SER A 58 8.55 -7.63 -11.76
C SER A 58 9.47 -7.34 -12.95
N HIS A 59 10.56 -6.58 -12.76
CA HIS A 59 11.52 -6.33 -13.84
C HIS A 59 12.09 -7.62 -14.44
N ARG A 60 12.42 -8.61 -13.59
CA ARG A 60 12.99 -9.88 -14.07
C ARG A 60 11.98 -10.76 -14.79
N TRP A 61 10.74 -10.80 -14.33
CA TRP A 61 9.72 -11.74 -14.82
C TRP A 61 8.84 -11.15 -15.93
N ILE A 62 8.69 -9.83 -15.95
CA ILE A 62 7.87 -9.11 -16.92
C ILE A 62 8.78 -8.53 -18.01
N ASP A 63 9.68 -7.61 -17.66
CA ASP A 63 10.42 -6.83 -18.67
C ASP A 63 11.41 -7.70 -19.47
N ARG A 64 12.01 -8.70 -18.83
CA ARG A 64 12.99 -9.60 -19.46
C ARG A 64 12.40 -10.83 -20.12
N ASN A 65 11.09 -11.07 -19.99
CA ASN A 65 10.45 -12.26 -20.54
C ASN A 65 9.55 -11.91 -21.72
N PRO A 66 9.93 -12.21 -22.97
CA PRO A 66 9.09 -11.95 -24.14
C PRO A 66 7.76 -12.72 -24.10
N GLY A 67 7.67 -13.82 -23.34
CA GLY A 67 6.43 -14.56 -23.11
C GLY A 67 5.43 -13.85 -22.19
N ALA A 68 5.85 -12.85 -21.41
CA ALA A 68 4.96 -12.10 -20.52
C ALA A 68 3.88 -11.35 -21.32
N LEU A 69 4.18 -10.91 -22.55
CA LEU A 69 3.23 -10.25 -23.45
C LEU A 69 1.96 -11.08 -23.76
N ARG A 70 1.97 -12.39 -23.48
CA ARG A 70 0.78 -13.26 -23.62
C ARG A 70 -0.31 -12.93 -22.59
N TRP A 71 0.01 -12.22 -21.50
CA TRP A 71 -0.94 -11.86 -20.44
C TRP A 71 -1.60 -10.50 -20.65
N LYS A 72 -2.03 -10.20 -21.88
CA LYS A 72 -2.57 -8.87 -22.25
C LYS A 72 -3.62 -8.34 -21.26
N GLY A 73 -4.60 -9.16 -20.86
CA GLY A 73 -5.65 -8.74 -19.93
C GLY A 73 -5.13 -8.32 -18.55
N TRP A 74 -4.16 -9.04 -17.97
CA TRP A 74 -3.56 -8.67 -16.69
C TRP A 74 -2.73 -7.39 -16.78
N PHE A 75 -2.03 -7.18 -17.91
CA PHE A 75 -1.29 -5.95 -18.16
C PHE A 75 -2.21 -4.75 -18.34
N ASP A 76 -3.35 -4.90 -19.00
CA ASP A 76 -4.31 -3.82 -19.18
C ASP A 76 -4.91 -3.39 -17.83
N ILE A 77 -5.22 -4.36 -16.96
CA ILE A 77 -5.65 -4.10 -15.58
C ILE A 77 -4.55 -3.36 -14.81
N ALA A 78 -3.32 -3.89 -14.80
CA ALA A 78 -2.21 -3.29 -14.08
C ALA A 78 -1.91 -1.86 -14.58
N ARG A 79 -1.99 -1.64 -15.90
CA ARG A 79 -1.79 -0.33 -16.53
C ARG A 79 -2.87 0.67 -16.11
N MET A 80 -4.13 0.24 -16.01
CA MET A 80 -5.21 1.09 -15.53
C MET A 80 -5.00 1.48 -14.06
N PHE A 81 -4.74 0.52 -13.19
CA PHE A 81 -4.50 0.78 -11.77
C PHE A 81 -3.27 1.67 -11.54
N SER A 82 -2.21 1.48 -12.34
CA SER A 82 -1.03 2.33 -12.31
C SER A 82 -1.34 3.76 -12.74
N ARG A 83 -2.04 3.94 -13.87
CA ARG A 83 -2.42 5.26 -14.41
C ARG A 83 -3.26 6.08 -13.44
N TYR A 84 -4.20 5.44 -12.74
CA TYR A 84 -5.08 6.13 -11.80
C TYR A 84 -4.65 5.96 -10.35
N SER A 85 -3.41 5.52 -10.09
CA SER A 85 -2.95 5.14 -8.74
C SER A 85 -3.18 6.22 -7.69
N LEU A 86 -2.91 7.50 -7.99
CA LEU A 86 -3.19 8.63 -7.09
C LEU A 86 -4.70 8.82 -6.84
N THR A 87 -5.51 8.71 -7.88
CA THR A 87 -6.97 8.84 -7.77
C THR A 87 -7.54 7.71 -6.91
N ILE A 88 -7.08 6.48 -7.14
CA ILE A 88 -7.47 5.29 -6.37
C ILE A 88 -7.00 5.42 -4.92
N TYR A 89 -5.78 5.92 -4.70
CA TYR A 89 -5.25 6.18 -3.35
C TYR A 89 -6.15 7.14 -2.57
N ILE A 90 -6.52 8.27 -3.17
CA ILE A 90 -7.41 9.25 -2.54
C ILE A 90 -8.79 8.66 -2.31
N LEU A 91 -9.38 8.00 -3.31
CA LEU A 91 -10.69 7.37 -3.18
C LEU A 91 -10.70 6.30 -2.09
N HIS A 92 -9.63 5.49 -2.01
CA HIS A 92 -9.45 4.52 -0.94
C HIS A 92 -9.44 5.21 0.42
N HIS A 93 -8.75 6.35 0.56
CA HIS A 93 -8.75 7.12 1.81
C HIS A 93 -10.14 7.67 2.15
N ILE A 94 -10.85 8.23 1.18
CA ILE A 94 -12.21 8.77 1.36
C ILE A 94 -13.19 7.69 1.81
N VAL A 95 -13.12 6.50 1.21
CA VAL A 95 -14.08 5.41 1.47
C VAL A 95 -13.72 4.64 2.74
N HIS A 96 -12.43 4.46 3.03
CA HIS A 96 -11.97 3.59 4.11
C HIS A 96 -11.46 4.37 5.33
N LEU A 97 -10.50 5.27 5.14
CA LEU A 97 -9.77 5.92 6.23
C LEU A 97 -10.53 7.07 6.88
N TRP A 98 -11.07 7.98 6.06
CA TRP A 98 -11.73 9.18 6.56
C TRP A 98 -12.97 8.89 7.41
N PRO A 99 -13.86 7.94 7.06
CA PRO A 99 -15.01 7.63 7.91
C PRO A 99 -14.57 7.11 9.28
N LEU A 100 -13.52 6.28 9.33
CA LEU A 100 -12.95 5.78 10.59
C LEU A 100 -12.35 6.91 11.42
N TRP A 101 -11.64 7.84 10.79
CA TRP A 101 -11.06 9.00 11.47
C TRP A 101 -12.12 9.95 12.02
N ILE A 102 -13.12 10.29 11.20
CA ILE A 102 -14.25 11.13 11.59
C ILE A 102 -14.99 10.48 12.75
N TYR A 103 -15.28 9.18 12.67
CA TYR A 103 -15.97 8.46 13.74
C TYR A 103 -15.14 8.42 15.03
N GLY A 104 -13.84 8.13 14.93
CA GLY A 104 -12.88 8.18 16.04
C GLY A 104 -12.89 9.53 16.75
N LEU A 105 -12.69 10.61 15.99
CA LEU A 105 -12.69 11.99 16.51
C LEU A 105 -14.04 12.36 17.14
N SER A 106 -15.16 12.03 16.48
CA SER A 106 -16.50 12.34 16.99
C SER A 106 -16.84 11.58 18.29
N SER A 107 -16.17 10.45 18.53
CA SER A 107 -16.33 9.62 19.73
C SER A 107 -15.30 9.96 20.83
N GLY A 108 -14.47 11.00 20.63
CA GLY A 108 -13.44 11.41 21.58
C GLY A 108 -12.17 10.56 21.58
N PHE A 109 -11.96 9.74 20.55
CA PHE A 109 -10.74 8.97 20.36
C PHE A 109 -9.78 9.66 19.38
N GLU A 110 -8.52 9.24 19.41
CA GLU A 110 -7.53 9.56 18.38
C GLU A 110 -7.97 9.01 17.01
N PRO A 111 -7.68 9.70 15.87
CA PRO A 111 -8.12 9.29 14.53
C PRO A 111 -7.77 7.85 14.16
N THR A 112 -6.61 7.37 14.62
CA THR A 112 -6.09 6.03 14.29
C THR A 112 -6.60 4.94 15.23
N HIS A 113 -7.50 5.24 16.17
CA HIS A 113 -7.98 4.28 17.17
C HIS A 113 -8.55 3.00 16.56
N PHE A 114 -9.33 3.12 15.49
CA PHE A 114 -9.98 2.00 14.79
C PHE A 114 -9.12 1.36 13.69
N TRP A 115 -7.88 1.84 13.49
CA TRP A 115 -6.96 1.30 12.50
C TRP A 115 -6.67 -0.18 12.77
N MET A 116 -6.84 -1.04 11.74
CA MET A 116 -6.70 -2.50 11.81
C MET A 116 -7.61 -3.22 12.83
N LYS A 117 -8.55 -2.51 13.48
CA LYS A 117 -9.43 -3.05 14.52
C LYS A 117 -10.92 -2.97 14.17
N ALA A 118 -11.29 -2.16 13.18
CA ALA A 118 -12.68 -1.89 12.84
C ALA A 118 -13.46 -3.13 12.37
N LEU A 119 -12.82 -4.03 11.62
CA LEU A 119 -13.47 -5.20 11.01
C LEU A 119 -12.56 -6.43 11.07
N PRO A 120 -13.12 -7.64 11.10
CA PRO A 120 -12.36 -8.88 10.92
C PRO A 120 -11.66 -8.91 9.55
N ILE A 121 -10.49 -9.57 9.50
CA ILE A 121 -9.66 -9.69 8.29
C ILE A 121 -10.46 -10.25 7.09
N SER A 122 -11.34 -11.22 7.32
CA SER A 122 -12.18 -11.82 6.27
C SER A 122 -13.09 -10.78 5.60
N THR A 123 -13.78 -9.97 6.41
CA THR A 123 -14.64 -8.88 5.94
C THR A 123 -13.82 -7.82 5.22
N SER A 124 -12.64 -7.45 5.76
CA SER A 124 -11.74 -6.48 5.13
C SER A 124 -11.25 -6.94 3.75
N ILE A 125 -10.85 -8.22 3.62
CA ILE A 125 -10.43 -8.78 2.33
C ILE A 125 -11.59 -8.76 1.34
N PHE A 126 -12.78 -9.20 1.75
CA PHE A 126 -13.96 -9.18 0.88
C PHE A 126 -14.27 -7.76 0.39
N LEU A 127 -14.34 -6.78 1.29
CA LEU A 127 -14.59 -5.38 0.93
C LEU A 127 -13.48 -4.79 0.05
N ALA A 128 -12.22 -5.19 0.26
CA ALA A 128 -11.11 -4.77 -0.60
C ALA A 128 -11.28 -5.30 -2.03
N LEU A 129 -11.68 -6.56 -2.20
CA LEU A 129 -11.96 -7.12 -3.54
C LEU A 129 -13.15 -6.42 -4.20
N VAL A 130 -14.22 -6.14 -3.44
CA VAL A 130 -15.37 -5.38 -3.93
C VAL A 130 -14.94 -3.97 -4.37
N PHE A 131 -14.17 -3.27 -3.53
CA PHE A 131 -13.62 -1.95 -3.85
C PHE A 131 -12.81 -1.99 -5.15
N LEU A 132 -11.84 -2.92 -5.26
CA LEU A 132 -11.02 -3.05 -6.47
C LEU A 132 -11.87 -3.34 -7.72
N GLY A 133 -12.88 -4.22 -7.61
CA GLY A 133 -13.80 -4.53 -8.71
C GLY A 133 -14.63 -3.33 -9.13
N CYS A 134 -15.20 -2.59 -8.17
CA CYS A 134 -15.97 -1.37 -8.43
C CYS A 134 -15.09 -0.28 -9.05
N THR A 135 -13.90 -0.03 -8.49
CA THR A 135 -12.95 0.96 -8.99
C THR A 135 -12.50 0.61 -10.40
N TYR A 136 -12.17 -0.65 -10.68
CA TYR A 136 -11.87 -1.11 -12.03
C TYR A 136 -13.06 -0.87 -12.98
N GLY A 137 -14.28 -1.25 -12.57
CA GLY A 137 -15.50 -1.05 -13.37
C GLY A 137 -15.80 0.41 -13.69
N ILE A 138 -15.53 1.33 -12.76
CA ILE A 138 -15.71 2.77 -12.98
C ILE A 138 -14.61 3.32 -13.89
N LEU A 139 -13.35 3.03 -13.57
CA LEU A 139 -12.20 3.56 -14.31
C LEU A 139 -12.08 3.01 -15.73
N SER A 140 -12.48 1.76 -15.96
CA SER A 140 -12.55 1.15 -17.30
C SER A 140 -13.57 1.81 -18.23
N ARG A 141 -14.58 2.48 -17.66
CA ARG A 141 -15.61 3.21 -18.42
C ARG A 141 -15.26 4.67 -18.65
N LEU A 142 -14.28 5.20 -17.92
CA LEU A 142 -13.77 6.53 -18.16
C LEU A 142 -12.91 6.52 -19.41
N ASP A 143 -13.12 7.52 -20.27
CA ASP A 143 -12.39 7.63 -21.53
C ASP A 143 -10.87 7.64 -21.25
N PRO A 144 -10.06 6.89 -22.02
CA PRO A 144 -8.60 6.94 -21.92
C PRO A 144 -8.00 8.34 -22.09
N ASP A 145 -8.75 9.32 -22.59
CA ASP A 145 -8.33 10.72 -22.60
C ASP A 145 -7.99 11.21 -21.19
N ARG A 146 -6.75 11.68 -21.06
CA ARG A 146 -6.02 11.99 -19.81
C ARG A 146 -6.59 13.19 -19.02
N ASN A 147 -7.85 13.53 -19.20
CA ASN A 147 -8.50 14.69 -18.61
C ASN A 147 -9.18 14.37 -17.27
N TYR A 148 -9.30 13.09 -16.93
CA TYR A 148 -9.97 12.63 -15.72
C TYR A 148 -8.98 12.04 -14.71
N GLY A 149 -9.18 12.37 -13.43
CA GLY A 149 -8.36 11.92 -12.31
C GLY A 149 -7.61 13.05 -11.63
N VAL A 150 -7.29 12.85 -10.34
CA VAL A 150 -6.62 13.88 -9.53
C VAL A 150 -5.24 14.23 -10.09
N GLU A 151 -4.52 13.26 -10.64
CA GLU A 151 -3.24 13.48 -11.30
C GLU A 151 -3.35 14.41 -12.52
N ALA A 152 -4.42 14.28 -13.32
CA ALA A 152 -4.68 15.19 -14.44
C ALA A 152 -4.96 16.61 -13.96
N TRP A 153 -5.74 16.76 -12.88
CA TRP A 153 -6.02 18.05 -12.25
C TRP A 153 -4.80 18.67 -11.57
N MET A 154 -3.79 17.88 -11.25
CA MET A 154 -2.55 18.32 -10.60
C MET A 154 -1.40 18.54 -11.59
N ARG A 155 -1.58 18.30 -12.90
CA ARG A 155 -0.51 18.46 -13.89
C ARG A 155 0.10 19.86 -13.92
N TRP A 156 -0.70 20.90 -13.65
CA TRP A 156 -0.22 22.28 -13.55
C TRP A 156 0.83 22.50 -12.45
N LEU A 157 0.98 21.59 -11.49
CA LEU A 157 2.04 21.67 -10.48
C LEU A 157 3.42 21.26 -11.03
N CYS A 158 3.44 20.57 -12.17
CA CYS A 158 4.65 20.06 -12.81
C CYS A 158 5.07 20.88 -14.05
N ASP A 159 4.22 21.81 -14.49
CA ASP A 159 4.47 22.76 -15.59
C ASP A 159 4.96 24.10 -15.02
#